data_AF-A0A9P5PSY6-F1
#
_entry.id   AF-A0A9P5PSY6-F1
#
_cell.length_a   1.000
_cell.length_b   1.000
_cell.length_c   1.000
_cell.angle_alpha   90.00
_cell.angle_beta   90.00
_cell.angle_gamma   90.00
#
_symmetry.space_group_name_H-M   'P 1'
#
loop_
_entity.id
_entity.type
_entity.pdbx_description
1 polymer ?
#
loop_
_entity_poly.entity_id
_entity_poly.type
_entity_poly.pdbx_seq_one_letter_code
_entity_poly.pdbx_strand_id
1 'polypeptide(L)'
;MESEDDSSETETQFVEHPDDATSMWTVIEILDERPHEFLIKWAGLDSEGKPWADSWEPKGNVTNDVVHAWREEHPRVSSSICELVLL
;
A
#
# COMPACT_ATOMS: atom_id res chain seq x y z
N MET A 1 -10.96 29.15 -48.57
CA MET A 1 -11.09 30.00 -47.37
C MET A 1 -11.24 29.04 -46.21
N GLU A 2 -10.16 28.37 -45.80
CA GLU A 2 -9.04 28.86 -44.97
C GLU A 2 -9.51 29.39 -43.63
N SER A 3 -9.08 28.73 -42.54
CA SER A 3 -8.46 29.33 -41.35
C SER A 3 -8.05 28.21 -40.37
N GLU A 4 -6.76 27.91 -40.37
CA GLU A 4 -6.00 27.25 -39.29
C GLU A 4 -6.13 27.97 -37.93
N ASP A 5 -6.07 27.21 -36.82
CA ASP A 5 -5.51 27.58 -35.50
C ASP A 5 -5.39 26.27 -34.68
N ASP A 6 -4.26 25.56 -34.74
CA ASP A 6 -3.13 25.68 -33.80
C ASP A 6 -3.56 25.68 -32.32
N SER A 7 -3.67 24.50 -31.73
CA SER A 7 -3.77 24.36 -30.28
C SER A 7 -2.75 23.34 -29.83
N SER A 8 -1.57 23.92 -29.56
CA SER A 8 -0.41 23.39 -28.86
C SER A 8 -0.69 22.17 -27.99
N GLU A 9 0.03 21.12 -28.35
CA GLU A 9 0.29 19.89 -27.62
C GLU A 9 0.58 20.19 -26.14
N THR A 10 -0.35 19.83 -25.24
CA THR A 10 0.00 19.63 -23.82
C THR A 10 0.44 18.19 -23.66
N GLU A 11 1.62 17.88 -24.18
CA GLU A 11 2.33 16.65 -23.85
C GLU A 11 2.74 16.76 -22.38
N THR A 12 1.95 16.17 -21.49
CA THR A 12 2.33 15.98 -20.09
C THR A 12 3.58 15.09 -20.09
N GLN A 13 4.76 15.70 -20.09
CA GLN A 13 6.02 15.00 -19.89
C GLN A 13 6.00 14.39 -18.49
N PHE A 14 5.57 13.14 -18.41
CA PHE A 14 5.65 12.30 -17.23
C PHE A 14 7.15 12.07 -16.98
N VAL A 15 7.75 12.91 -16.13
CA VAL A 15 9.14 12.71 -15.71
C VAL A 15 9.11 11.58 -14.70
N GLU A 16 9.36 10.36 -15.15
CA GLU A 16 9.62 9.21 -14.29
C GLU A 16 10.86 9.55 -13.44
N HIS A 17 10.66 9.93 -12.17
CA HIS A 17 11.76 10.19 -11.25
C HIS A 17 12.42 8.83 -10.92
N PRO A 18 13.73 8.65 -11.15
CA PRO A 18 14.42 7.39 -10.80
C PRO A 18 14.42 7.09 -9.28
N ASP A 19 14.16 8.11 -8.44
CA ASP A 19 13.96 7.95 -6.99
C ASP A 19 12.53 7.51 -6.61
N ASP A 20 11.59 7.47 -7.57
CA ASP A 20 10.27 6.85 -7.43
C ASP A 20 10.34 5.33 -7.66
N ALA A 21 11.53 4.74 -7.45
CA ALA A 21 11.70 3.32 -7.22
C ALA A 21 10.97 2.94 -5.93
N THR A 22 9.64 2.86 -6.04
CA THR A 22 8.74 2.38 -5.00
C THR A 22 9.25 1.01 -4.63
N SER A 23 9.98 0.93 -3.51
CA SER A 23 10.59 -0.30 -3.06
C SER A 23 9.48 -1.16 -2.48
N MET A 24 8.78 -1.86 -3.37
CA MET A 24 7.70 -2.78 -3.06
C MET A 24 8.34 -4.06 -2.51
N TRP A 25 8.51 -4.11 -1.19
CA TRP A 25 9.02 -5.30 -0.53
C TRP A 25 7.88 -6.30 -0.32
N THR A 26 8.18 -7.58 -0.51
CA THR A 26 7.19 -8.65 -0.31
C THR A 26 6.85 -8.77 1.18
N VAL A 27 5.56 -8.76 1.50
CA VAL A 27 5.04 -9.02 2.85
C VAL A 27 4.89 -10.52 3.06
N ILE A 28 5.38 -11.05 4.19
CA ILE A 28 5.11 -12.44 4.61
C ILE A 28 3.71 -12.54 5.20
N GLU A 29 3.45 -11.74 6.24
CA GLU A 29 2.22 -11.81 7.03
C GLU A 29 2.02 -10.51 7.81
N ILE A 30 0.76 -10.23 8.18
CA ILE A 30 0.42 -9.20 9.16
C ILE A 30 0.46 -9.86 10.54
N LEU A 31 1.29 -9.32 11.44
CA LEU A 31 1.42 -9.83 12.81
C LEU A 31 0.38 -9.22 13.74
N ASP A 32 0.05 -7.94 13.52
CA ASP A 32 -0.84 -7.18 14.40
C ASP A 32 -1.53 -6.03 13.64
N GLU A 33 -2.67 -5.58 14.15
CA GLU A 33 -3.46 -4.49 13.59
C GLU A 33 -3.65 -3.35 14.60
N ARG A 34 -3.42 -2.13 14.12
CA ARG A 34 -3.81 -0.88 14.77
C ARG A 34 -4.88 -0.16 13.96
N PRO A 35 -5.57 0.84 14.55
CA PRO A 35 -6.61 1.59 13.85
C PRO A 35 -6.19 2.13 12.48
N HIS A 36 -4.93 2.56 12.34
CA HIS A 36 -4.40 3.20 11.13
C HIS A 36 -3.22 2.46 10.47
N GLU A 37 -2.72 1.39 11.08
CA GLU A 37 -1.46 0.74 10.68
C GLU A 37 -1.57 -0.78 10.85
N PHE A 38 -0.76 -1.53 10.11
CA PHE A 38 -0.55 -2.96 10.26
C PHE A 38 0.91 -3.22 10.60
N LEU A 39 1.18 -4.14 11.52
CA LEU A 39 2.52 -4.63 11.78
C LEU A 39 2.86 -5.67 10.73
N ILE A 40 3.78 -5.32 9.84
CA ILE A 40 4.17 -6.12 8.69
C ILE A 40 5.44 -6.88 9.01
N LYS A 41 5.39 -8.20 8.78
CA LYS A 41 6.57 -9.02 8.71
C LYS A 41 7.05 -9.09 7.27
N TRP A 42 8.21 -8.52 7.02
CA TRP A 42 8.79 -8.45 5.69
C TRP A 42 9.45 -9.76 5.28
N ALA A 43 9.39 -10.06 3.98
CA ALA A 43 10.04 -11.20 3.39
C ALA A 43 11.48 -10.89 3.02
N GLY A 44 12.34 -11.91 3.14
CA GLY A 44 13.75 -11.82 2.79
C GLY A 44 14.65 -11.51 3.97
N LEU A 45 15.92 -11.26 3.65
CA LEU A 45 16.96 -10.95 4.61
C LEU A 45 17.48 -9.54 4.34
N ASP A 46 17.88 -8.86 5.40
CA ASP A 46 18.59 -7.60 5.38
C ASP A 46 20.01 -7.78 4.80
N SER A 47 20.74 -6.67 4.68
CA SER A 47 22.12 -6.67 4.20
C SER A 47 23.10 -7.46 5.10
N GLU A 48 22.70 -7.79 6.32
CA GLU A 48 23.47 -8.56 7.29
C GLU A 48 23.06 -10.04 7.31
N GLY A 49 22.12 -10.47 6.46
CA GLY A 49 21.61 -11.83 6.40
C GLY A 49 20.61 -12.19 7.51
N LYS A 50 20.08 -11.21 8.23
CA LYS A 50 19.02 -11.38 9.24
C LYS A 50 17.65 -11.09 8.62
N PRO A 51 16.55 -11.70 9.08
CA PRO A 51 15.22 -11.31 8.63
C PRO A 51 15.00 -9.82 8.90
N TRP A 52 14.33 -9.15 7.97
CA TRP A 52 13.93 -7.76 8.12
C TRP A 52 13.11 -7.57 9.40
N ALA A 53 13.41 -6.49 10.13
CA ALA A 53 12.64 -6.12 11.31
C ALA A 53 11.20 -5.80 10.94
N ASP A 54 10.27 -6.22 11.78
CA ASP A 54 8.86 -5.90 11.66
C ASP A 54 8.62 -4.39 11.76
N SER A 55 7.84 -3.82 10.83
CA SER A 55 7.52 -2.39 10.81
C SER A 55 6.02 -2.16 10.77
N TRP A 56 5.61 -1.03 11.34
CA TRP A 56 4.23 -0.56 11.26
C TRP A 56 4.05 0.18 9.94
N GLU A 57 3.28 -0.39 9.04
CA GLU A 57 2.93 0.20 7.75
C GLU A 57 1.50 0.74 7.79
N PRO A 58 1.23 1.93 7.25
CA PRO A 58 -0.12 2.46 7.20
C PRO A 58 -1.00 1.55 6.32
N LYS A 59 -2.29 1.46 6.64
CA LYS A 59 -3.23 0.57 5.91
C LYS A 59 -3.27 0.80 4.40
N GLY A 60 -2.97 2.02 3.95
CA GLY A 60 -2.89 2.36 2.53
C GLY A 60 -1.63 1.83 1.82
N ASN A 61 -0.59 1.45 2.56
CA ASN A 61 0.66 0.91 2.02
C ASN A 61 0.67 -0.62 1.96
N VAL A 62 -0.36 -1.27 2.50
CA VAL A 62 -0.50 -2.73 2.51
C VAL A 62 -1.53 -3.13 1.45
N THR A 63 -1.18 -4.12 0.62
CA THR A 63 -2.08 -4.61 -0.42
C THR A 63 -3.31 -5.27 0.19
N ASN A 64 -4.46 -5.10 -0.48
CA ASN A 64 -5.72 -5.63 0.03
C ASN A 64 -5.71 -7.17 0.12
N ASP A 65 -4.99 -7.85 -0.78
CA ASP A 65 -4.82 -9.31 -0.76
C ASP A 65 -4.23 -9.81 0.57
N VAL A 66 -3.19 -9.15 1.06
CA VAL A 66 -2.53 -9.51 2.32
C VAL A 66 -3.46 -9.25 3.51
N VAL A 67 -4.16 -8.11 3.49
CA VAL A 67 -5.16 -7.78 4.51
C VAL A 67 -6.30 -8.79 4.49
N HIS A 68 -6.75 -9.23 3.31
CA HIS A 68 -7.83 -10.19 3.17
C HIS A 68 -7.44 -11.55 3.74
N ALA A 69 -6.27 -12.08 3.36
CA ALA A 69 -5.75 -13.33 3.89
C ALA A 69 -5.64 -13.30 5.42
N TRP A 70 -5.10 -12.21 5.97
CA TRP A 70 -5.02 -12.05 7.42
C TRP A 70 -6.40 -11.99 8.10
N ARG A 71 -7.37 -11.30 7.50
CA ARG A 71 -8.74 -11.20 8.03
C ARG A 71 -9.49 -12.53 8.00
N GLU A 72 -9.22 -13.40 7.03
CA GLU A 72 -9.77 -14.76 7.00
C GLU A 72 -9.28 -15.59 8.19
N GLU A 73 -8.02 -15.42 8.59
CA GLU A 73 -7.43 -16.08 9.75
C GLU A 73 -7.80 -15.40 11.08
N HIS A 74 -8.12 -14.10 11.07
CA HIS A 74 -8.40 -13.28 12.26
C HIS A 74 -9.83 -12.66 12.28
N PRO A 75 -10.91 -13.47 12.26
CA PRO A 75 -12.28 -12.97 12.14
C PRO A 75 -12.76 -12.13 13.34
N ARG A 76 -12.11 -12.27 14.51
CA ARG A 76 -12.49 -11.54 15.74
C ARG A 76 -11.89 -10.14 15.83
N VAL A 77 -10.76 -9.91 15.18
CA VAL A 77 -10.07 -8.60 15.17
C VAL A 77 -10.66 -7.71 14.07
N SER A 78 -11.09 -8.33 12.96
CA SER A 78 -11.81 -7.70 11.85
C SER A 78 -13.24 -7.23 12.17
N SER A 79 -13.77 -7.48 13.37
CA SER A 79 -15.16 -7.15 13.72
C SER A 79 -15.24 -5.83 14.49
N SER A 80 -15.00 -4.74 13.79
CA SER A 80 -15.55 -3.43 14.13
C SER A 80 -15.72 -2.65 12.83
N ILE A 81 -16.77 -3.05 12.14
CA ILE A 81 -17.52 -2.20 11.24
C ILE A 81 -17.73 -0.90 12.02
N CYS A 82 -17.18 0.21 11.53
CA CYS A 82 -17.66 1.54 11.87
C CYS A 82 -19.07 1.70 11.28
N GLU A 83 -20.05 0.95 11.80
CA GLU A 83 -21.46 1.23 11.59
C GLU A 83 -22.00 1.81 12.90
N LEU A 84 -21.55 3.03 13.18
CA LEU A 84 -22.26 3.94 14.06
C LEU A 84 -22.84 5.06 13.19
N VAL A 85 -23.86 4.71 12.41
CA VAL A 85 -25.01 5.61 12.17
C VAL A 85 -26.27 4.74 12.07
N LEU A 86 -26.75 4.30 13.25
CA LEU A 86 -28.20 4.09 13.41
C LEU A 86 -28.85 5.47 13.38
N LEU A 87 -29.61 5.75 12.32
CA LEU A 87 -30.60 6.82 12.26
C LEU A 87 -31.88 6.28 11.61
#